data_AF-A0A5U0K415-F1
#
_entry.id   AF-A0A5U0K415-F1
#
_cell.length_a   1.000
_cell.length_b   1.000
_cell.length_c   1.000
_cell.angle_alpha   90.00
_cell.angle_beta   90.00
_cell.angle_gamma   90.00
#
_symmetry.space_group_name_H-M   'P 1'
#
loop_
_entity.id
_entity.type
_entity.pdbx_description
1 polymer ?
#
loop_
_entity_poly.entity_id
_entity_poly.type
_entity_poly.pdbx_seq_one_letter_code
_entity_poly.pdbx_strand_id
1 'polypeptide(L)'
;MTITAYSKTFKRELDARQLKNLFDENNADSALSFRDFVKADIECPACNVSGGHYVAEAKSQSKGNVVKQAHFAFRDSQGKDTHLPFCDFYTGSDKLNVVSNDGRVDFMRSGSEATQLIGLMVCAGIEANIFTQQDIRNMRQWFLDLREQGSFIFNLNPHIVQIARASLIRNKRNRDQYIVDISETKNSWFDIDNEVYQSLYFKFPELALDHRDNPELWGIRLKGVVTKAKSIIVKDSGTSTFDRSILSEKYQLATQIASLVRSTHPRLRVLLGYTTNALRSSNPLMAFAALLLFVSDWDVTVAEKKIKAILAVETVTDITAGNVVGMNPFIHYSAWILVKALHELQSELGYEVDFDAEFNFEKERLMKLYFPSEP
;
A
#
# COMPACT_ATOMS: atom_id res chain seq x y z
N MET A 1 14.09 -10.72 -1.65
CA MET A 1 14.66 -11.05 -2.99
C MET A 1 14.24 -9.98 -3.98
N THR A 2 15.15 -9.43 -4.77
CA THR A 2 14.85 -8.37 -5.75
C THR A 2 15.03 -8.92 -7.17
N ILE A 3 13.99 -8.85 -8.00
CA ILE A 3 14.07 -9.32 -9.40
C ILE A 3 14.87 -8.30 -10.23
N THR A 4 14.81 -7.03 -9.84
CA THR A 4 15.52 -5.91 -10.42
C THR A 4 16.53 -5.32 -9.42
N ALA A 5 17.52 -4.60 -9.94
CA ALA A 5 18.44 -3.77 -9.16
C ALA A 5 18.76 -2.47 -9.90
N TYR A 6 19.11 -1.42 -9.16
CA TYR A 6 19.55 -0.17 -9.77
C TYR A 6 21.03 -0.25 -10.14
N SER A 7 21.36 -0.06 -11.41
CA SER A 7 22.75 0.03 -11.88
C SER A 7 23.25 1.46 -11.81
N LYS A 8 24.35 1.70 -11.09
CA LYS A 8 25.01 3.02 -11.05
C LYS A 8 25.60 3.40 -12.41
N THR A 9 26.17 2.43 -13.12
CA THR A 9 26.79 2.62 -14.44
C THR A 9 25.75 3.02 -15.47
N PHE A 10 24.65 2.28 -15.57
CA PHE A 10 23.62 2.52 -16.59
C PHE A 10 22.54 3.52 -16.14
N LYS A 11 22.55 3.94 -14.86
CA LYS A 11 21.61 4.87 -14.24
C LYS A 11 20.14 4.46 -14.36
N ARG A 12 19.87 3.16 -14.41
CA ARG A 12 18.53 2.58 -14.54
C ARG A 12 18.37 1.31 -13.72
N GLU A 13 17.14 1.04 -13.31
CA GLU A 13 16.69 -0.21 -12.72
C GLU A 13 16.57 -1.27 -13.83
N LEU A 14 17.19 -2.42 -13.60
CA LEU A 14 17.37 -3.48 -14.58
C LEU A 14 17.08 -4.83 -13.94
N ASP A 15 16.39 -5.71 -14.68
CA ASP A 15 16.39 -7.12 -14.33
C ASP A 15 17.75 -7.78 -14.65
N ALA A 16 17.93 -8.99 -14.16
CA ALA A 16 19.20 -9.69 -14.26
C ALA A 16 19.64 -9.99 -15.71
N ARG A 17 18.69 -10.15 -16.64
CA ARG A 17 18.99 -10.37 -18.07
C ARG A 17 19.34 -9.06 -18.75
N GLN A 18 18.56 -8.00 -18.50
CA GLN A 18 18.83 -6.67 -19.04
C GLN A 18 20.22 -6.17 -18.62
N LEU A 19 20.57 -6.34 -17.34
CA LEU A 19 21.90 -5.95 -16.83
C LEU A 19 23.02 -6.78 -17.46
N LYS A 20 22.81 -8.08 -17.66
CA LYS A 20 23.81 -8.95 -18.30
C LYS A 20 24.07 -8.55 -19.75
N ASN A 21 23.01 -8.27 -20.51
CA ASN A 21 23.14 -7.84 -21.91
C ASN A 21 23.89 -6.51 -22.01
N LEU A 22 23.52 -5.52 -21.19
CA LEU A 22 24.21 -4.23 -21.16
C LEU A 22 25.67 -4.36 -20.73
N PHE A 23 25.96 -5.23 -19.76
CA PHE A 23 27.33 -5.56 -19.40
C PHE A 23 28.10 -6.16 -20.58
N ASP A 24 27.55 -7.16 -21.27
CA ASP A 24 28.25 -7.82 -22.38
C ASP A 24 28.48 -6.89 -23.58
N GLU A 25 27.56 -5.96 -23.84
CA GLU A 25 27.68 -4.97 -24.92
C GLU A 25 28.71 -3.87 -24.62
N ASN A 26 28.93 -3.54 -23.35
CA ASN A 26 29.76 -2.41 -22.93
C ASN A 26 31.06 -2.81 -22.22
N ASN A 27 31.26 -4.10 -21.92
CA ASN A 27 32.44 -4.57 -21.20
C ASN A 27 33.65 -4.64 -22.13
N ALA A 28 34.52 -3.63 -22.03
CA ALA A 28 35.81 -3.60 -22.72
C ALA A 28 36.89 -4.42 -22.00
N ASP A 29 36.70 -4.77 -20.71
CA ASP A 29 37.68 -5.51 -19.92
C ASP A 29 37.30 -6.99 -19.80
N SER A 30 37.98 -7.83 -20.58
CA SER A 30 37.77 -9.29 -20.53
C SER A 30 38.09 -9.94 -19.18
N ALA A 31 38.83 -9.27 -18.29
CA ALA A 31 39.17 -9.79 -16.96
C ALA A 31 38.07 -9.51 -15.92
N LEU A 32 37.22 -8.50 -16.13
CA LEU A 32 36.12 -8.18 -15.23
C LEU A 32 35.01 -9.21 -15.37
N SER A 33 34.73 -9.96 -14.30
CA SER A 33 33.60 -10.89 -14.30
C SER A 33 32.29 -10.13 -14.09
N PHE A 34 31.20 -10.62 -14.69
CA PHE A 34 29.86 -10.07 -14.46
C PHE A 34 29.48 -10.03 -12.97
N ARG A 35 29.93 -11.02 -12.19
CA ARG A 35 29.63 -11.07 -10.75
C ARG A 35 30.34 -9.96 -9.98
N ASP A 36 31.59 -9.66 -10.34
CA ASP A 36 32.36 -8.59 -9.70
C ASP A 36 31.81 -7.22 -10.11
N PHE A 37 31.46 -7.06 -11.38
CA PHE A 37 30.73 -5.88 -11.87
C PHE A 37 29.44 -5.66 -11.07
N VAL A 38 28.58 -6.68 -10.97
CA VAL A 38 27.32 -6.60 -10.21
C VAL A 38 27.59 -6.16 -8.77
N LYS A 39 28.55 -6.80 -8.08
CA LYS A 39 28.87 -6.47 -6.68
C LYS A 39 29.27 -5.01 -6.48
N ALA A 40 30.01 -4.43 -7.42
CA ALA A 40 30.44 -3.03 -7.35
C ALA A 40 29.36 -2.04 -7.83
N ASP A 41 28.55 -2.44 -8.80
CA ASP A 41 27.67 -1.55 -9.56
C ASP A 41 26.25 -1.42 -9.00
N ILE A 42 25.68 -2.51 -8.47
CA ILE A 42 24.24 -2.54 -8.17
C ILE A 42 23.90 -2.06 -6.76
N GLU A 43 22.74 -1.43 -6.68
CA GLU A 43 22.10 -0.99 -5.44
C GLU A 43 20.68 -1.51 -5.35
N CYS A 44 20.20 -1.71 -4.12
CA CYS A 44 18.82 -2.04 -3.89
C CYS A 44 17.94 -0.89 -4.42
N PRO A 45 16.93 -1.17 -5.27
CA PRO A 45 16.12 -0.12 -5.87
C PRO A 45 15.13 0.51 -4.87
N ALA A 46 15.00 -0.04 -3.67
CA ALA A 46 14.18 0.51 -2.60
C ALA A 46 15.02 1.28 -1.58
N CYS A 47 15.98 0.63 -0.90
CA CYS A 47 16.72 1.18 0.24
C CYS A 47 18.18 1.51 -0.04
N ASN A 48 18.61 1.53 -1.30
CA ASN A 48 19.92 1.99 -1.74
C ASN A 48 21.16 1.20 -1.26
N VAL A 49 20.98 0.18 -0.42
CA VAL A 49 22.05 -0.74 0.00
C VAL A 49 22.80 -1.29 -1.22
N SER A 50 24.11 -1.09 -1.24
CA SER A 50 25.01 -1.59 -2.28
C SER A 50 25.51 -3.01 -1.98
N GLY A 51 26.34 -3.57 -2.87
CA GLY A 51 26.98 -4.86 -2.64
C GLY A 51 26.09 -6.06 -2.95
N GLY A 52 25.16 -5.91 -3.90
CA GLY A 52 24.30 -7.00 -4.32
C GLY A 52 25.05 -8.10 -5.06
N HIS A 53 24.51 -9.32 -5.01
CA HIS A 53 25.05 -10.51 -5.66
C HIS A 53 24.08 -11.02 -6.72
N TYR A 54 24.61 -11.40 -7.87
CA TYR A 54 23.84 -12.10 -8.90
C TYR A 54 23.61 -13.57 -8.51
N VAL A 55 22.35 -13.98 -8.49
CA VAL A 55 21.93 -15.37 -8.30
C VAL A 55 21.38 -15.89 -9.63
N ALA A 56 22.05 -16.91 -10.18
CA ALA A 56 21.71 -17.47 -11.48
C ALA A 56 20.35 -18.18 -11.48
N GLU A 57 19.73 -18.26 -12.67
CA GLU A 57 18.53 -19.07 -12.86
C GLU A 57 18.81 -20.54 -12.55
N ALA A 58 17.85 -21.20 -11.90
CA ALA A 58 17.91 -22.64 -11.65
C ALA A 58 16.96 -23.35 -12.61
N LYS A 59 17.43 -24.43 -13.25
CA LYS A 59 16.62 -25.30 -14.12
C LYS A 59 16.43 -26.67 -13.48
N SER A 60 15.24 -27.23 -13.66
CA SER A 60 14.91 -28.57 -13.20
C SER A 60 15.79 -29.57 -13.96
N GLN A 61 16.55 -30.40 -13.23
CA GLN A 61 17.39 -31.42 -13.86
C GLN A 61 16.57 -32.48 -14.60
N SER A 62 15.31 -32.71 -14.21
CA SER A 62 14.45 -33.72 -14.82
C SER A 62 13.58 -33.20 -15.97
N LYS A 63 13.20 -31.91 -15.96
CA LYS A 63 12.26 -31.35 -16.95
C LYS A 63 12.82 -30.20 -17.78
N GLY A 64 14.04 -29.73 -17.52
CA GLY A 64 14.66 -28.59 -18.21
C GLY A 64 14.03 -27.22 -17.94
N ASN A 65 12.83 -27.19 -17.35
CA ASN A 65 12.09 -25.97 -17.04
C ASN A 65 12.77 -25.12 -15.96
N VAL A 66 12.70 -23.80 -16.11
CA VAL A 66 13.18 -22.84 -15.09
C VAL A 66 12.36 -23.01 -13.81
N VAL A 67 13.03 -23.35 -12.72
CA VAL A 67 12.44 -23.51 -11.37
C VAL A 67 12.72 -22.31 -10.47
N LYS A 68 13.75 -21.51 -10.74
CA LYS A 68 13.97 -20.21 -10.10
C LYS A 68 14.48 -19.19 -11.10
N GLN A 69 13.85 -18.02 -11.12
CA GLN A 69 14.29 -16.88 -11.93
C GLN A 69 15.61 -16.32 -11.36
N ALA A 70 16.48 -15.85 -12.27
CA ALA A 70 17.64 -15.06 -11.88
C ALA A 70 17.21 -13.79 -11.14
N HIS A 71 17.95 -13.43 -10.10
CA HIS A 71 17.62 -12.32 -9.22
C HIS A 71 18.87 -11.77 -8.52
N PHE A 72 18.69 -10.69 -7.77
CA PHE A 72 19.74 -10.10 -6.95
C PHE A 72 19.49 -10.34 -5.46
N ALA A 73 20.57 -10.63 -4.74
CA ALA A 73 20.58 -10.85 -3.30
C ALA A 73 21.54 -9.89 -2.62
N PHE A 74 21.11 -9.23 -1.56
CA PHE A 74 21.93 -8.32 -0.76
C PHE A 74 22.18 -8.98 0.58
N ARG A 75 23.41 -9.48 0.77
CA ARG A 75 23.80 -10.25 1.96
C ARG A 75 25.21 -9.90 2.40
N ASP A 76 25.47 -9.96 3.69
CA ASP A 76 26.80 -9.79 4.25
C ASP A 76 27.64 -11.08 4.15
N SER A 77 28.87 -11.04 4.67
CA SER A 77 29.79 -12.18 4.68
C SER A 77 29.29 -13.38 5.49
N GLN A 78 28.32 -13.20 6.39
CA GLN A 78 27.68 -14.26 7.16
C GLN A 78 26.37 -14.75 6.51
N GLY A 79 25.99 -14.18 5.37
CA GLY A 79 24.76 -14.51 4.65
C GLY A 79 23.51 -13.84 5.22
N LYS A 80 23.65 -12.88 6.15
CA LYS A 80 22.54 -12.09 6.68
C LYS A 80 22.09 -11.05 5.66
N ASP A 81 20.78 -10.83 5.59
CA ASP A 81 20.18 -9.79 4.74
C ASP A 81 20.67 -8.39 5.16
N THR A 82 21.18 -7.61 4.20
CA THR A 82 21.76 -6.28 4.45
C THR A 82 20.81 -5.12 4.15
N HIS A 83 19.58 -5.37 3.70
CA HIS A 83 18.63 -4.27 3.49
C HIS A 83 18.32 -3.55 4.80
N LEU A 84 17.91 -2.27 4.69
CA LEU A 84 17.38 -1.54 5.84
C LEU A 84 16.09 -2.20 6.36
N PRO A 85 15.81 -2.16 7.69
CA PRO A 85 14.66 -2.84 8.29
C PRO A 85 13.30 -2.46 7.67
N PHE A 86 13.17 -1.23 7.16
CA PHE A 86 11.94 -0.71 6.54
C PHE A 86 11.83 -1.00 5.03
N CYS A 87 12.83 -1.65 4.45
CA CYS A 87 12.86 -1.97 3.03
C CYS A 87 11.86 -3.08 2.68
N ASP A 88 11.09 -2.88 1.61
CA ASP A 88 10.15 -3.86 1.06
C ASP A 88 10.82 -5.17 0.56
N PHE A 89 12.15 -5.21 0.48
CA PHE A 89 12.90 -6.43 0.13
C PHE A 89 13.53 -7.13 1.34
N TYR A 90 13.46 -6.53 2.53
CA TYR A 90 14.07 -7.07 3.73
C TYR A 90 13.38 -8.37 4.17
N THR A 91 14.21 -9.36 4.51
CA THR A 91 13.81 -10.70 4.97
C THR A 91 14.56 -11.16 6.21
N GLY A 92 15.26 -10.26 6.90
CA GLY A 92 15.97 -10.57 8.15
C GLY A 92 15.05 -10.90 9.32
N SER A 93 15.63 -11.46 10.38
CA SER A 93 14.91 -11.89 11.59
C SER A 93 14.28 -10.71 12.36
N ASP A 94 14.88 -9.54 12.26
CA ASP A 94 14.42 -8.27 12.82
C ASP A 94 13.53 -7.50 11.82
N LYS A 95 12.98 -8.19 10.81
CA LYS A 95 12.00 -7.58 9.92
C LYS A 95 10.84 -7.04 10.75
N LEU A 96 10.63 -5.73 10.66
CA LEU A 96 9.54 -5.09 11.34
C LEU A 96 8.23 -5.35 10.58
N ASN A 97 7.15 -5.68 11.30
CA ASN A 97 5.81 -5.84 10.73
C ASN A 97 5.27 -4.55 10.08
N VAL A 98 5.97 -3.42 10.27
CA VAL A 98 5.69 -2.09 9.69
C VAL A 98 5.63 -2.10 8.15
N VAL A 99 6.25 -3.11 7.51
CA VAL A 99 6.47 -3.16 6.07
C VAL A 99 5.50 -4.14 5.40
N SER A 100 4.34 -3.65 4.97
CA SER A 100 3.54 -4.37 3.98
C SER A 100 4.09 -4.10 2.58
N ASN A 101 4.38 -5.15 1.82
CA ASN A 101 4.86 -5.06 0.43
C ASN A 101 3.77 -4.53 -0.53
N ASP A 102 2.62 -4.09 -0.03
CA ASP A 102 1.42 -3.71 -0.79
C ASP A 102 1.61 -2.40 -1.57
N GLY A 103 2.57 -1.56 -1.15
CA GLY A 103 2.87 -0.28 -1.79
C GLY A 103 3.52 -0.42 -3.16
N ARG A 104 3.97 -1.62 -3.53
CA ARG A 104 4.59 -1.90 -4.82
C ARG A 104 3.58 -1.87 -5.95
N VAL A 105 3.92 -1.15 -7.01
CA VAL A 105 3.18 -1.10 -8.26
C VAL A 105 4.09 -1.58 -9.37
N ASP A 106 3.76 -2.71 -9.97
CA ASP A 106 4.37 -3.11 -11.24
C ASP A 106 3.50 -2.54 -12.38
N PHE A 107 4.00 -1.51 -13.07
CA PHE A 107 3.28 -0.84 -14.15
C PHE A 107 3.16 -1.71 -15.41
N MET A 108 4.06 -2.67 -15.61
CA MET A 108 4.20 -3.42 -16.88
C MET A 108 3.70 -4.86 -16.80
N ARG A 109 3.57 -5.41 -15.60
CA ARG A 109 3.12 -6.80 -15.37
C ARG A 109 1.66 -6.92 -14.89
N SER A 110 0.90 -5.82 -14.92
CA SER A 110 -0.47 -5.75 -14.42
C SER A 110 -1.51 -6.16 -15.47
N GLY A 111 -2.59 -6.81 -15.02
CA GLY A 111 -3.69 -7.29 -15.86
C GLY A 111 -4.77 -6.26 -16.21
N SER A 112 -4.61 -4.98 -15.84
CA SER A 112 -5.63 -3.94 -16.13
C SER A 112 -5.14 -2.93 -17.16
N GLU A 113 -6.04 -2.55 -18.09
CA GLU A 113 -5.78 -1.55 -19.13
C GLU A 113 -5.37 -0.19 -18.51
N ALA A 114 -5.98 0.20 -17.39
CA ALA A 114 -5.64 1.45 -16.70
C ALA A 114 -4.18 1.44 -16.20
N THR A 115 -3.71 0.32 -15.65
CA THR A 115 -2.31 0.20 -15.22
C THR A 115 -1.35 0.30 -16.40
N GLN A 116 -1.67 -0.35 -17.52
CA GLN A 116 -0.85 -0.32 -18.74
C GLN A 116 -0.73 1.10 -19.30
N LEU A 117 -1.84 1.84 -19.37
CA LEU A 117 -1.84 3.24 -19.80
C LEU A 117 -0.98 4.11 -18.87
N ILE A 118 -1.09 3.93 -17.56
CA ILE A 118 -0.25 4.65 -16.59
C ILE A 118 1.23 4.26 -16.76
N GLY A 119 1.53 3.00 -17.03
CA GLY A 119 2.88 2.54 -17.36
C GLY A 119 3.45 3.22 -18.61
N LEU A 120 2.66 3.35 -19.67
CA LEU A 120 3.05 4.11 -20.87
C LEU A 120 3.29 5.59 -20.55
N MET A 121 2.48 6.20 -19.69
CA MET A 121 2.72 7.57 -19.23
C MET A 121 4.02 7.70 -18.42
N VAL A 122 4.40 6.67 -17.66
CA VAL A 122 5.70 6.63 -16.98
C VAL A 122 6.84 6.58 -18.00
N CYS A 123 6.75 5.72 -19.01
CA CYS A 123 7.73 5.65 -20.09
C CYS A 123 7.85 7.00 -20.83
N ALA A 124 6.72 7.60 -21.21
CA ALA A 124 6.68 8.91 -21.86
C ALA A 124 7.34 10.01 -21.00
N GLY A 125 7.12 10.00 -19.67
CA GLY A 125 7.76 10.94 -18.75
C GLY A 125 9.28 10.79 -18.69
N ILE A 126 9.78 9.55 -18.78
CA ILE A 126 11.22 9.26 -18.83
C ILE A 126 11.82 9.73 -20.16
N GLU A 127 11.20 9.40 -21.29
CA GLU A 127 11.68 9.81 -22.62
C GLU A 127 11.67 11.32 -22.82
N ALA A 128 10.66 11.99 -22.30
CA ALA A 128 10.56 13.46 -22.34
C ALA A 128 11.48 14.16 -21.32
N ASN A 129 12.32 13.42 -20.57
CA ASN A 129 13.22 13.93 -19.52
C ASN A 129 12.48 14.74 -18.43
N ILE A 130 11.22 14.39 -18.15
CA ILE A 130 10.40 15.06 -17.13
C ILE A 130 10.77 14.56 -15.72
N PHE A 131 11.14 13.29 -15.65
CA PHE A 131 11.77 12.61 -14.52
C PHE A 131 12.58 11.43 -15.03
N THR A 132 13.41 10.86 -14.17
CA THR A 132 14.29 9.73 -14.48
C THR A 132 13.96 8.53 -13.59
N GLN A 133 14.53 7.37 -13.89
CA GLN A 133 14.43 6.23 -12.97
C GLN A 133 15.15 6.47 -11.64
N GLN A 134 16.16 7.35 -11.62
CA GLN A 134 16.78 7.80 -10.38
C GLN A 134 15.79 8.62 -9.54
N ASP A 135 14.92 9.43 -10.15
CA ASP A 135 13.89 10.16 -9.41
C ASP A 135 12.84 9.24 -8.79
N ILE A 136 12.44 8.19 -9.51
CA ILE A 136 11.55 7.15 -8.96
C ILE A 136 12.20 6.49 -7.75
N ARG A 137 13.49 6.16 -7.85
CA ARG A 137 14.27 5.61 -6.74
C ARG A 137 14.39 6.60 -5.58
N ASN A 138 14.65 7.88 -5.85
CA ASN A 138 14.73 8.94 -4.83
C ASN A 138 13.41 9.09 -4.08
N MET A 139 12.27 9.00 -4.78
CA MET A 139 10.94 9.02 -4.14
C MET A 139 10.77 7.83 -3.18
N ARG A 140 11.23 6.63 -3.58
CA ARG A 140 11.19 5.44 -2.71
C ARG A 140 12.04 5.65 -1.46
N GLN A 141 13.25 6.20 -1.61
CA GLN A 141 14.13 6.52 -0.48
C GLN A 141 13.48 7.55 0.44
N TRP A 142 12.94 8.65 -0.11
CA TRP A 142 12.21 9.65 0.65
C TRP A 142 11.08 9.03 1.49
N PHE A 143 10.34 8.06 0.94
CA PHE A 143 9.30 7.39 1.70
C PHE A 143 9.84 6.45 2.78
N LEU A 144 10.97 5.79 2.54
CA LEU A 144 11.67 5.01 3.57
C LEU A 144 12.17 5.90 4.71
N ASP A 145 12.76 7.04 4.39
CA ASP A 145 13.24 8.00 5.40
C ASP A 145 12.09 8.52 6.26
N LEU A 146 10.92 8.76 5.67
CA LEU A 146 9.72 9.10 6.43
C LEU A 146 9.26 7.98 7.37
N ARG A 147 9.34 6.71 6.93
CA ARG A 147 9.01 5.55 7.77
C ARG A 147 9.91 5.47 9.01
N GLU A 148 11.17 5.86 8.88
CA GLU A 148 12.14 5.90 9.98
C GLU A 148 11.85 7.01 11.00
N GLN A 149 11.30 8.15 10.56
CA GLN A 149 11.11 9.34 11.39
C GLN A 149 9.87 9.31 12.30
N GLY A 150 8.84 8.53 11.96
CA GLY A 150 7.56 8.60 12.65
C GLY A 150 6.99 7.22 12.95
N SER A 151 6.95 6.83 14.21
CA SER A 151 6.31 5.58 14.61
C SER A 151 5.44 5.70 15.84
N PHE A 152 4.39 4.90 15.89
CA PHE A 152 3.57 4.69 17.08
C PHE A 152 3.34 3.20 17.32
N ILE A 153 3.01 2.84 18.56
CA ILE A 153 2.62 1.47 18.94
C ILE A 153 1.15 1.52 19.31
N PHE A 154 0.35 0.61 18.77
CA PHE A 154 -1.03 0.46 19.17
C PHE A 154 -1.29 -0.99 19.63
N ASN A 155 -2.25 -1.17 20.52
CA ASN A 155 -2.73 -2.48 20.94
C ASN A 155 -4.25 -2.48 20.84
N LEU A 156 -4.77 -2.96 19.72
CA LEU A 156 -6.20 -2.94 19.41
C LEU A 156 -6.71 -4.36 19.22
N ASN A 157 -7.98 -4.57 19.56
CA ASN A 157 -8.73 -5.76 19.18
C ASN A 157 -9.55 -5.51 17.89
N PRO A 158 -9.62 -6.45 16.92
CA PRO A 158 -10.37 -6.24 15.67
C PRO A 158 -11.86 -5.93 15.80
N HIS A 159 -12.52 -6.29 16.91
CA HIS A 159 -13.93 -5.97 17.18
C HIS A 159 -14.18 -4.47 17.27
N ILE A 160 -13.21 -3.69 17.78
CA ILE A 160 -13.32 -2.23 17.95
C ILE A 160 -13.69 -1.52 16.64
N VAL A 161 -13.22 -2.05 15.49
CA VAL A 161 -13.52 -1.51 14.16
C VAL A 161 -15.01 -1.55 13.86
N GLN A 162 -15.70 -2.65 14.19
CA GLN A 162 -17.13 -2.80 13.87
C GLN A 162 -18.01 -2.09 14.88
N ILE A 163 -17.60 -2.03 16.15
CA ILE A 163 -18.26 -1.23 17.19
C ILE A 163 -18.23 0.25 16.76
N ALA A 164 -17.05 0.76 16.41
CA ALA A 164 -16.91 2.12 15.91
C ALA A 164 -17.67 2.34 14.58
N ARG A 165 -17.71 1.35 13.68
CA ARG A 165 -18.51 1.44 12.45
C ARG A 165 -20.01 1.58 12.74
N ALA A 166 -20.50 0.90 13.77
CA ALA A 166 -21.88 1.07 14.23
C ALA A 166 -22.15 2.48 14.79
N SER A 167 -21.14 3.32 15.07
CA SER A 167 -21.38 4.75 15.35
C SER A 167 -21.81 5.57 14.12
N LEU A 168 -21.54 5.09 12.91
CA LEU A 168 -21.84 5.80 11.65
C LEU A 168 -22.86 5.06 10.78
N ILE A 169 -22.90 3.74 10.83
CA ILE A 169 -23.78 2.90 10.02
C ILE A 169 -24.61 2.03 10.95
N ARG A 170 -25.84 2.49 11.22
CA ARG A 170 -26.81 1.77 12.03
C ARG A 170 -28.03 1.36 11.25
N ASN A 171 -28.63 0.27 11.69
CA ASN A 171 -29.99 -0.06 11.30
C ASN A 171 -30.92 1.07 11.76
N LYS A 172 -31.88 1.46 10.93
CA LYS A 172 -32.80 2.57 11.23
C LYS A 172 -33.50 2.40 12.59
N ARG A 173 -33.82 1.16 12.95
CA ARG A 173 -34.44 0.80 14.23
C ARG A 173 -33.53 1.03 15.44
N ASN A 174 -32.22 0.95 15.26
CA ASN A 174 -31.21 1.11 16.31
C ASN A 174 -30.62 2.52 16.34
N ARG A 175 -31.40 3.56 16.02
CA ARG A 175 -30.87 4.93 15.89
C ARG A 175 -30.43 5.52 17.23
N ASP A 176 -31.33 5.49 18.21
CA ASP A 176 -31.22 6.17 19.49
C ASP A 176 -30.95 5.19 20.65
N GLN A 177 -31.37 3.93 20.49
CA GLN A 177 -31.09 2.81 21.40
C GLN A 177 -31.07 1.52 20.59
N TYR A 178 -30.46 0.47 21.15
CA TYR A 178 -30.54 -0.86 20.57
C TYR A 178 -31.90 -1.50 20.87
N ILE A 179 -32.56 -2.03 19.84
CA ILE A 179 -33.86 -2.70 19.94
C ILE A 179 -33.70 -4.14 19.48
N VAL A 180 -34.24 -5.10 20.23
CA VAL A 180 -34.35 -6.48 19.76
C VAL A 180 -35.63 -6.61 18.94
N ASP A 181 -35.51 -7.10 17.71
CA ASP A 181 -36.65 -7.35 16.82
C ASP A 181 -36.56 -8.75 16.22
N ILE A 182 -37.24 -9.72 16.84
CA ILE A 182 -37.21 -11.13 16.45
C ILE A 182 -37.65 -11.30 14.98
N SER A 183 -38.50 -10.41 14.46
CA SER A 183 -38.98 -10.51 13.08
C SER A 183 -37.86 -10.38 12.04
N GLU A 184 -36.75 -9.71 12.38
CA GLU A 184 -35.58 -9.57 11.51
C GLU A 184 -34.90 -10.90 11.19
N THR A 185 -35.03 -11.92 12.05
CA THR A 185 -34.47 -13.26 11.82
C THR A 185 -35.01 -13.95 10.57
N LYS A 186 -36.16 -13.49 10.06
CA LYS A 186 -36.79 -14.00 8.84
C LYS A 186 -36.13 -13.47 7.57
N ASN A 187 -35.31 -12.43 7.68
CA ASN A 187 -34.66 -11.79 6.55
C ASN A 187 -33.37 -12.52 6.17
N SER A 188 -33.12 -12.70 4.87
CA SER A 188 -31.91 -13.39 4.37
C SER A 188 -30.59 -12.65 4.65
N TRP A 189 -30.66 -11.36 4.98
CA TRP A 189 -29.52 -10.52 5.34
C TRP A 189 -29.30 -10.41 6.85
N PHE A 190 -30.09 -11.11 7.68
CA PHE A 190 -29.89 -11.13 9.12
C PHE A 190 -28.52 -11.73 9.47
N ASP A 191 -27.76 -11.02 10.28
CA ASP A 191 -26.45 -11.44 10.77
C ASP A 191 -26.36 -11.12 12.26
N ILE A 192 -26.30 -12.16 13.08
CA ILE A 192 -26.21 -12.03 14.54
C ILE A 192 -24.98 -11.24 14.96
N ASP A 193 -23.86 -11.36 14.25
CA ASP A 193 -22.64 -10.63 14.60
C ASP A 193 -22.82 -9.13 14.35
N ASN A 194 -23.54 -8.76 13.28
CA ASN A 194 -23.90 -7.38 13.03
C ASN A 194 -24.80 -6.82 14.15
N GLU A 195 -25.79 -7.59 14.60
CA GLU A 195 -26.64 -7.20 15.74
C GLU A 195 -25.86 -7.00 17.03
N VAL A 196 -24.87 -7.86 17.30
CA VAL A 196 -23.95 -7.70 18.45
C VAL A 196 -23.22 -6.37 18.36
N TYR A 197 -22.63 -6.01 17.22
CA TYR A 197 -21.94 -4.73 17.10
C TYR A 197 -22.89 -3.51 17.21
N GLN A 198 -24.12 -3.62 16.70
CA GLN A 198 -25.13 -2.56 16.88
C GLN A 198 -25.48 -2.35 18.35
N SER A 199 -25.54 -3.43 19.14
CA SER A 199 -25.77 -3.37 20.59
C SER A 199 -24.55 -2.84 21.35
N LEU A 200 -23.36 -3.38 21.09
CA LEU A 200 -22.11 -2.98 21.75
C LEU A 200 -21.78 -1.50 21.56
N TYR A 201 -22.16 -0.89 20.44
CA TYR A 201 -22.00 0.55 20.27
C TYR A 201 -22.69 1.37 21.38
N PHE A 202 -23.85 0.94 21.87
CA PHE A 202 -24.52 1.63 22.98
C PHE A 202 -23.87 1.38 24.34
N LYS A 203 -23.09 0.30 24.46
CA LYS A 203 -22.25 0.03 25.63
C LYS A 203 -20.94 0.84 25.61
N PHE A 204 -20.41 1.12 24.41
CA PHE A 204 -19.15 1.85 24.21
C PHE A 204 -19.36 3.06 23.26
N PRO A 205 -20.20 4.04 23.62
CA PRO A 205 -20.47 5.21 22.78
C PRO A 205 -19.23 6.09 22.56
N GLU A 206 -18.22 6.01 23.44
CA GLU A 206 -16.94 6.72 23.35
C GLU A 206 -16.13 6.30 22.13
N LEU A 207 -16.40 5.12 21.55
CA LEU A 207 -15.78 4.65 20.31
C LEU A 207 -16.42 5.27 19.05
N ALA A 208 -17.26 6.29 19.21
CA ALA A 208 -17.86 7.00 18.09
C ALA A 208 -16.80 7.79 17.29
N LEU A 209 -16.81 7.60 15.98
CA LEU A 209 -15.88 8.30 15.09
C LEU A 209 -16.45 9.67 14.69
N ASP A 210 -15.69 10.74 14.91
CA ASP A 210 -16.02 12.06 14.36
C ASP A 210 -15.38 12.27 12.98
N HIS A 211 -16.19 12.10 11.92
CA HIS A 211 -15.76 12.30 10.55
C HIS A 211 -15.86 13.76 10.07
N ARG A 212 -16.37 14.67 10.92
CA ARG A 212 -16.43 16.11 10.59
C ARG A 212 -15.03 16.73 10.65
N ASP A 213 -14.25 16.32 11.64
CA ASP A 213 -12.87 16.80 11.83
C ASP A 213 -11.87 16.03 10.96
N ASN A 214 -12.14 14.75 10.70
CA ASN A 214 -11.34 13.92 9.81
C ASN A 214 -12.19 13.17 8.77
N PRO A 215 -12.36 13.73 7.56
CA PRO A 215 -13.18 13.12 6.51
C PRO A 215 -12.73 11.71 6.08
N GLU A 216 -11.48 11.32 6.34
CA GLU A 216 -10.98 9.99 6.00
C GLU A 216 -11.63 8.89 6.85
N LEU A 217 -12.11 9.22 8.05
CA LEU A 217 -12.82 8.28 8.93
C LEU A 217 -14.16 7.85 8.33
N TRP A 218 -14.76 8.68 7.47
CA TRP A 218 -15.93 8.28 6.68
C TRP A 218 -15.65 7.05 5.79
N GLY A 219 -14.37 6.76 5.51
CA GLY A 219 -13.91 5.57 4.81
C GLY A 219 -14.35 4.25 5.45
N ILE A 220 -14.68 4.22 6.76
CA ILE A 220 -15.14 3.02 7.47
C ILE A 220 -16.44 2.43 6.88
N ARG A 221 -17.19 3.20 6.08
CA ARG A 221 -18.34 2.68 5.34
C ARG A 221 -17.96 1.63 4.28
N LEU A 222 -16.74 1.71 3.77
CA LEU A 222 -16.25 0.87 2.69
C LEU A 222 -15.75 -0.46 3.28
N LYS A 223 -16.30 -1.57 2.80
CA LYS A 223 -15.89 -2.93 3.20
C LYS A 223 -14.38 -3.13 3.09
N GLY A 224 -13.75 -2.65 2.01
CA GLY A 224 -12.31 -2.77 1.81
C GLY A 224 -11.47 -2.07 2.88
N VAL A 225 -11.91 -0.91 3.37
CA VAL A 225 -11.22 -0.17 4.46
C VAL A 225 -11.35 -0.94 5.77
N VAL A 226 -12.55 -1.41 6.11
CA VAL A 226 -12.81 -2.21 7.33
C VAL A 226 -12.00 -3.51 7.33
N THR A 227 -12.04 -4.27 6.23
CA THR A 227 -11.28 -5.52 6.09
C THR A 227 -9.78 -5.25 6.24
N LYS A 228 -9.27 -4.18 5.64
CA LYS A 228 -7.85 -3.86 5.74
C LYS A 228 -7.47 -3.39 7.14
N ALA A 229 -8.26 -2.55 7.79
CA ALA A 229 -8.02 -2.10 9.16
C ALA A 229 -7.97 -3.29 10.14
N LYS A 230 -8.91 -4.23 10.05
CA LYS A 230 -8.86 -5.48 10.82
C LYS A 230 -7.60 -6.29 10.55
N SER A 231 -7.21 -6.43 9.27
CA SER A 231 -5.96 -7.14 8.92
C SER A 231 -4.71 -6.44 9.47
N ILE A 232 -4.69 -5.11 9.53
CA ILE A 232 -3.60 -4.34 10.14
C ILE A 232 -3.54 -4.64 11.64
N ILE A 233 -4.68 -4.54 12.32
CA ILE A 233 -4.78 -4.80 13.76
C ILE A 233 -4.26 -6.21 14.11
N VAL A 234 -4.72 -7.25 13.40
CA VAL A 234 -4.29 -8.62 13.66
C VAL A 234 -2.77 -8.83 13.47
N LYS A 235 -2.15 -8.11 12.54
CA LYS A 235 -0.74 -8.31 12.18
C LYS A 235 0.22 -7.44 12.98
N ASP A 236 -0.21 -6.21 13.29
CA ASP A 236 0.69 -5.13 13.70
C ASP A 236 0.38 -4.63 15.12
N SER A 237 -0.69 -5.08 15.78
CA SER A 237 -0.94 -4.79 17.20
C SER A 237 0.24 -5.24 18.07
N GLY A 238 0.64 -4.39 19.01
CA GLY A 238 1.79 -4.60 19.89
C GLY A 238 3.15 -4.34 19.23
N THR A 239 3.17 -3.90 17.97
CA THR A 239 4.42 -3.57 17.26
C THR A 239 4.47 -2.08 16.91
N SER A 240 5.69 -1.56 16.81
CA SER A 240 5.90 -0.19 16.29
C SER A 240 5.49 -0.15 14.82
N THR A 241 4.74 0.87 14.41
CA THR A 241 4.29 1.08 13.04
C THR A 241 4.43 2.53 12.61
N PHE A 242 4.57 2.75 11.30
CA PHE A 242 4.69 4.08 10.70
C PHE A 242 3.39 4.89 10.84
N ASP A 243 3.48 6.08 11.43
CA ASP A 243 2.36 7.02 11.51
C ASP A 243 2.11 7.66 10.15
N ARG A 244 1.11 7.15 9.44
CA ARG A 244 0.76 7.62 8.11
C ARG A 244 0.01 8.95 8.11
N SER A 245 -0.48 9.44 9.25
CA SER A 245 -1.20 10.73 9.30
C SER A 245 -0.34 11.91 8.87
N ILE A 246 0.99 11.81 8.99
CA ILE A 246 1.95 12.80 8.49
C ILE A 246 1.87 13.01 6.97
N LEU A 247 1.29 12.05 6.24
CA LEU A 247 1.10 12.13 4.79
C LEU A 247 -0.21 12.82 4.38
N SER A 248 -1.02 13.34 5.30
CA SER A 248 -2.36 13.87 5.01
C SER A 248 -2.39 14.91 3.89
N GLU A 249 -1.57 15.95 4.00
CA GLU A 249 -1.46 16.99 2.98
C GLU A 249 -1.03 16.40 1.62
N LYS A 250 0.02 15.58 1.64
CA LYS A 250 0.58 14.91 0.46
C LYS A 250 -0.43 13.98 -0.21
N TYR A 251 -1.27 13.32 0.58
CA TYR A 251 -2.35 12.46 0.10
C TYR A 251 -3.46 13.25 -0.59
N GLN A 252 -3.81 14.42 -0.07
CA GLN A 252 -4.77 15.33 -0.69
C GLN A 252 -4.25 15.87 -2.02
N LEU A 253 -3.00 16.35 -2.05
CA LEU A 253 -2.34 16.80 -3.28
C LEU A 253 -2.29 15.68 -4.33
N ALA A 254 -1.89 14.47 -3.93
CA ALA A 254 -1.85 13.32 -4.85
C ALA A 254 -3.25 12.95 -5.37
N THR A 255 -4.29 13.10 -4.54
CA THR A 255 -5.67 12.90 -4.98
C THR A 255 -6.09 13.94 -6.03
N GLN A 256 -5.70 15.20 -5.87
CA GLN A 256 -5.94 16.26 -6.86
C GLN A 256 -5.25 15.96 -8.20
N ILE A 257 -3.97 15.60 -8.15
CA ILE A 257 -3.18 15.23 -9.33
C ILE A 257 -3.73 13.97 -10.01
N ALA A 258 -4.12 12.95 -9.24
CA ALA A 258 -4.76 11.74 -9.76
C ALA A 258 -6.07 12.07 -10.50
N SER A 259 -6.88 12.97 -9.94
CA SER A 259 -8.10 13.46 -10.59
C SER A 259 -7.80 14.13 -11.94
N LEU A 260 -6.77 15.00 -11.98
CA LEU A 260 -6.36 15.70 -13.20
C LEU A 260 -5.83 14.74 -14.28
N VAL A 261 -4.97 13.78 -13.91
CA VAL A 261 -4.47 12.77 -14.84
C VAL A 261 -5.63 11.99 -15.46
N ARG A 262 -6.56 11.53 -14.62
CA ARG A 262 -7.75 10.79 -15.07
C ARG A 262 -8.64 11.64 -15.96
N SER A 263 -8.86 12.92 -15.65
CA SER A 263 -9.75 13.79 -16.43
C SER A 263 -9.17 14.16 -17.79
N THR A 264 -7.85 14.28 -17.88
CA THR A 264 -7.16 14.76 -19.08
C THR A 264 -6.92 13.62 -20.08
N HIS A 265 -6.72 12.39 -19.61
CA HIS A 265 -6.54 11.23 -20.49
C HIS A 265 -7.89 10.61 -20.90
N PRO A 266 -8.28 10.63 -22.20
CA PRO A 266 -9.62 10.22 -22.65
C PRO A 266 -9.99 8.78 -22.24
N ARG A 267 -9.05 7.84 -22.36
CA ARG A 267 -9.28 6.44 -22.00
C ARG A 267 -9.35 6.19 -20.49
N LEU A 268 -8.45 6.78 -19.69
CA LEU A 268 -8.54 6.70 -18.22
C LEU A 268 -9.84 7.29 -17.68
N ARG A 269 -10.38 8.33 -18.34
CA ARG A 269 -11.70 8.88 -18.00
C ARG A 269 -12.80 7.84 -18.06
N VAL A 270 -12.74 6.90 -19.01
CA VAL A 270 -13.73 5.82 -19.15
C VAL A 270 -13.46 4.68 -18.18
N LEU A 271 -12.19 4.31 -17.99
CA LEU A 271 -11.79 3.15 -17.20
C LEU A 271 -11.89 3.37 -15.68
N LEU A 272 -11.69 4.60 -15.22
CA LEU A 272 -11.64 4.93 -13.80
C LEU A 272 -12.86 5.77 -13.38
N GLY A 273 -13.44 5.40 -12.24
CA GLY A 273 -14.56 6.11 -11.63
C GLY A 273 -14.21 7.56 -11.26
N TYR A 274 -15.24 8.41 -11.18
CA TYR A 274 -15.11 9.84 -10.89
C TYR A 274 -15.02 10.17 -9.40
N THR A 275 -15.38 9.23 -8.53
CA THR A 275 -15.40 9.49 -7.08
C THR A 275 -13.98 9.52 -6.52
N THR A 276 -13.76 10.34 -5.49
CA THR A 276 -12.48 10.41 -4.78
C THR A 276 -11.97 9.04 -4.34
N ASN A 277 -12.89 8.17 -3.87
CA ASN A 277 -12.57 6.81 -3.48
C ASN A 277 -12.11 5.94 -4.66
N ALA A 278 -12.74 6.07 -5.83
CA ALA A 278 -12.35 5.32 -7.01
C ALA A 278 -10.93 5.70 -7.45
N LEU A 279 -10.60 7.00 -7.45
CA LEU A 279 -9.25 7.49 -7.75
C LEU A 279 -8.22 6.93 -6.76
N ARG A 280 -8.47 7.10 -5.46
CA ARG A 280 -7.59 6.65 -4.38
C ARG A 280 -7.41 5.13 -4.31
N SER A 281 -8.39 4.36 -4.80
CA SER A 281 -8.30 2.91 -4.89
C SER A 281 -7.40 2.42 -6.02
N SER A 282 -7.09 3.28 -7.00
CA SER A 282 -6.18 2.96 -8.09
C SER A 282 -4.73 3.14 -7.63
N ASN A 283 -4.11 2.03 -7.21
CA ASN A 283 -2.73 2.00 -6.74
C ASN A 283 -1.74 2.62 -7.77
N PRO A 284 -1.80 2.25 -9.08
CA PRO A 284 -0.90 2.83 -10.07
C PRO A 284 -1.11 4.33 -10.29
N LEU A 285 -2.36 4.79 -10.27
CA LEU A 285 -2.66 6.21 -10.47
C LEU A 285 -2.12 7.06 -9.31
N MET A 286 -2.32 6.59 -8.08
CA MET A 286 -1.80 7.27 -6.89
C MET A 286 -0.27 7.25 -6.83
N ALA A 287 0.38 6.15 -7.24
CA ALA A 287 1.84 6.09 -7.36
C ALA A 287 2.37 7.09 -8.40
N PHE A 288 1.74 7.17 -9.56
CA PHE A 288 2.13 8.11 -10.61
C PHE A 288 1.90 9.57 -10.20
N ALA A 289 0.78 9.86 -9.53
CA ALA A 289 0.50 11.18 -8.98
C ALA A 289 1.53 11.59 -7.91
N ALA A 290 1.91 10.66 -7.02
CA ALA A 290 2.95 10.88 -6.02
C ALA A 290 4.31 11.19 -6.68
N LEU A 291 4.68 10.44 -7.73
CA LEU A 291 5.92 10.67 -8.47
C LEU A 291 5.96 12.07 -9.08
N LEU A 292 4.89 12.48 -9.76
CA LEU A 292 4.80 13.80 -10.38
C LEU A 292 4.92 14.93 -9.36
N LEU A 293 4.29 14.80 -8.19
CA LEU A 293 4.42 15.76 -7.10
C LEU A 293 5.84 15.76 -6.54
N PHE A 294 6.43 14.59 -6.30
CA PHE A 294 7.77 14.46 -5.76
C PHE A 294 8.81 15.17 -6.64
N VAL A 295 8.76 14.96 -7.96
CA VAL A 295 9.68 15.63 -8.92
C VAL A 295 9.30 17.08 -9.24
N SER A 296 8.28 17.60 -8.56
CA SER A 296 7.82 18.97 -8.65
C SER A 296 7.90 19.68 -7.30
N ASP A 297 8.66 19.14 -6.35
CA ASP A 297 8.78 19.67 -4.98
C ASP A 297 7.41 19.88 -4.29
N TRP A 298 6.46 18.99 -4.60
CA TRP A 298 5.06 19.03 -4.17
C TRP A 298 4.27 20.26 -4.65
N ASP A 299 4.78 21.01 -5.63
CA ASP A 299 4.05 22.09 -6.30
C ASP A 299 3.05 21.51 -7.33
N VAL A 300 1.76 21.75 -7.08
CA VAL A 300 0.67 21.29 -7.95
C VAL A 300 0.79 21.89 -9.34
N THR A 301 1.04 23.20 -9.47
CA THR A 301 1.09 23.91 -10.76
C THR A 301 2.22 23.38 -11.64
N VAL A 302 3.37 23.07 -11.05
CA VAL A 302 4.50 22.44 -11.75
C VAL A 302 4.13 21.01 -12.17
N ALA A 303 3.51 20.23 -11.30
CA ALA A 303 3.04 18.88 -11.63
C ALA A 303 2.01 18.89 -12.77
N GLU A 304 1.09 19.86 -12.82
CA GLU A 304 0.12 20.00 -13.91
C GLU A 304 0.80 20.25 -15.27
N LYS A 305 1.85 21.08 -15.29
CA LYS A 305 2.64 21.32 -16.51
C LYS A 305 3.34 20.04 -16.96
N LYS A 306 3.91 19.27 -16.03
CA LYS A 306 4.53 17.97 -16.32
C LYS A 306 3.52 16.98 -16.89
N ILE A 307 2.29 16.91 -16.35
CA ILE A 307 1.22 16.05 -16.91
C ILE A 307 0.92 16.41 -18.36
N LYS A 308 0.75 17.71 -18.66
CA LYS A 308 0.47 18.16 -20.03
C LYS A 308 1.60 17.78 -20.99
N ALA A 309 2.86 17.93 -20.55
CA ALA A 309 4.01 17.53 -21.34
C ALA A 309 4.06 16.02 -21.60
N ILE A 310 3.77 15.19 -20.59
CA ILE A 310 3.68 13.72 -20.75
C ILE A 310 2.59 13.34 -21.75
N LEU A 311 1.40 13.94 -21.64
CA LEU A 311 0.27 13.64 -22.52
C LEU A 311 0.47 14.14 -23.96
N ALA A 312 1.43 15.03 -24.20
CA ALA A 312 1.80 15.50 -25.53
C ALA A 312 2.78 14.55 -26.25
N VAL A 313 3.33 13.55 -25.57
CA VAL A 313 4.19 12.53 -26.19
C VAL A 313 3.32 11.58 -27.01
N GLU A 314 3.46 11.64 -28.33
CA GLU A 314 2.63 10.85 -29.26
C GLU A 314 3.05 9.38 -29.32
N THR A 315 4.35 9.10 -29.23
CA THR A 315 4.91 7.76 -29.36
C THR A 315 5.97 7.51 -28.28
N VAL A 316 5.90 6.33 -27.67
CA VAL A 316 6.89 5.84 -26.72
C VAL A 316 7.76 4.80 -27.42
N THR A 317 9.07 5.01 -27.43
CA THR A 317 10.04 4.15 -28.12
C THR A 317 10.57 3.01 -27.23
N ASP A 318 10.93 3.31 -25.97
CA ASP A 318 11.36 2.36 -24.96
C ASP A 318 10.21 2.08 -23.97
N ILE A 319 9.37 1.12 -24.34
CA ILE A 319 8.30 0.64 -23.46
C ILE A 319 8.84 -0.10 -22.22
N THR A 320 10.13 -0.43 -22.17
CA THR A 320 10.77 -1.08 -21.02
C THR A 320 11.34 -0.08 -20.01
N ALA A 321 11.40 1.21 -20.36
CA ALA A 321 11.84 2.27 -19.45
C ALA A 321 10.95 2.35 -18.20
N GLY A 322 9.69 1.93 -18.31
CA GLY A 322 8.71 1.83 -17.22
C GLY A 322 8.70 0.50 -16.48
N ASN A 323 9.65 -0.43 -16.72
CA ASN A 323 9.83 -1.67 -15.94
C ASN A 323 10.38 -1.39 -14.52
N VAL A 324 9.91 -0.31 -13.91
CA VAL A 324 10.28 0.18 -12.60
C VAL A 324 9.09 -0.06 -11.69
N VAL A 325 9.31 -0.76 -10.58
CA VAL A 325 8.23 -1.00 -9.60
C VAL A 325 7.92 0.30 -8.87
N GLY A 326 6.94 1.08 -9.33
CA GLY A 326 6.46 2.27 -8.63
C GLY A 326 6.15 1.99 -7.16
N MET A 327 6.23 3.02 -6.33
CA MET A 327 5.85 2.94 -4.92
C MET A 327 4.73 3.93 -4.65
N ASN A 328 3.61 3.43 -4.15
CA ASN A 328 2.54 4.28 -3.64
C ASN A 328 2.73 4.52 -2.13
N PRO A 329 3.12 5.72 -1.69
CA PRO A 329 3.29 6.02 -0.27
C PRO A 329 1.97 6.01 0.49
N PHE A 330 0.84 6.09 -0.21
CA PHE A 330 -0.51 6.21 0.36
C PHE A 330 -1.30 4.91 0.36
N ILE A 331 -0.64 3.76 0.15
CA ILE A 331 -1.33 2.48 0.11
C ILE A 331 -2.08 2.22 1.43
N HIS A 332 -3.37 1.92 1.32
CA HIS A 332 -4.26 1.70 2.46
C HIS A 332 -4.35 2.87 3.46
N TYR A 333 -4.07 4.10 3.02
CA TYR A 333 -4.05 5.30 3.87
C TYR A 333 -5.26 5.40 4.82
N SER A 334 -6.49 5.39 4.30
CA SER A 334 -7.69 5.53 5.14
C SER A 334 -7.87 4.42 6.19
N ALA A 335 -7.38 3.20 5.93
CA ALA A 335 -7.41 2.11 6.91
C ALA A 335 -6.43 2.36 8.06
N TRP A 336 -5.26 2.92 7.75
CA TRP A 336 -4.27 3.30 8.76
C TRP A 336 -4.72 4.50 9.60
N ILE A 337 -5.34 5.51 8.98
CA ILE A 337 -5.95 6.63 9.71
C ILE A 337 -7.05 6.14 10.64
N LEU A 338 -7.87 5.19 10.19
CA LEU A 338 -8.87 4.56 11.05
C LEU A 338 -8.24 3.83 12.23
N VAL A 339 -7.19 3.05 12.02
CA VAL A 339 -6.47 2.35 13.11
C VAL A 339 -5.91 3.33 14.14
N LYS A 340 -5.29 4.43 13.68
CA LYS A 340 -4.77 5.48 14.58
C LYS A 340 -5.90 6.13 15.40
N ALA A 341 -7.00 6.52 14.76
CA ALA A 341 -8.13 7.12 15.46
C ALA A 341 -8.75 6.15 16.50
N LEU A 342 -8.86 4.86 16.18
CA LEU A 342 -9.36 3.86 17.12
C LEU A 342 -8.41 3.66 18.30
N HIS A 343 -7.10 3.75 18.08
CA HIS A 343 -6.10 3.71 19.15
C HIS A 343 -6.24 4.91 20.10
N GLU A 344 -6.44 6.12 19.55
CA GLU A 344 -6.67 7.33 20.33
C GLU A 344 -7.95 7.19 21.17
N LEU A 345 -9.07 6.82 20.54
CA LEU A 345 -10.36 6.62 21.23
C LEU A 345 -10.30 5.53 22.32
N GLN A 346 -9.62 4.39 22.06
CA GLN A 346 -9.46 3.35 23.07
C GLN A 346 -8.63 3.85 24.26
N SER A 347 -7.62 4.69 24.02
CA SER A 347 -6.78 5.25 25.07
C SER A 347 -7.56 6.24 25.95
N GLU A 348 -8.58 6.89 25.40
CA GLU A 348 -9.46 7.83 26.10
C GLU A 348 -10.50 7.14 27.00
N LEU A 349 -10.77 5.84 26.81
CA LEU A 349 -11.71 5.10 27.68
C LEU A 349 -11.29 5.13 29.15
N GLY A 350 -9.98 5.21 29.44
CA GLY A 350 -9.45 5.24 30.80
C GLY A 350 -9.51 3.91 31.56
N TYR A 351 -9.96 2.83 30.91
CA TYR A 351 -9.94 1.46 31.43
C TYR A 351 -9.67 0.45 30.31
N GLU A 352 -9.18 -0.72 30.68
CA GLU A 352 -8.93 -1.81 29.73
C GLU A 352 -10.22 -2.59 29.43
N VAL A 353 -10.44 -2.91 28.15
CA VAL A 353 -11.62 -3.66 27.70
C VAL A 353 -11.18 -4.90 26.94
N ASP A 354 -11.61 -6.06 27.41
CA ASP A 354 -11.52 -7.30 26.65
C ASP A 354 -12.68 -7.36 25.64
N PHE A 355 -12.43 -6.83 24.44
CA PHE A 355 -13.44 -6.78 23.39
C PHE A 355 -13.86 -8.16 22.86
N ASP A 356 -13.02 -9.20 23.00
CA ASP A 356 -13.41 -10.56 22.62
C ASP A 356 -14.43 -11.11 23.64
N ALA A 357 -14.16 -10.94 24.94
CA ALA A 357 -15.08 -11.35 25.99
C ALA A 357 -16.41 -10.59 25.89
N GLU A 358 -16.36 -9.27 25.67
CA GLU A 358 -17.53 -8.43 25.48
C GLU A 358 -18.38 -8.84 24.27
N PHE A 359 -17.73 -9.12 23.15
CA PHE A 359 -18.42 -9.60 21.96
C PHE A 359 -19.09 -10.96 22.19
N ASN A 360 -18.39 -11.92 22.78
CA ASN A 360 -18.93 -13.26 23.01
C ASN A 360 -20.08 -13.24 24.02
N PHE A 361 -19.94 -12.50 25.12
CA PHE A 361 -21.00 -12.33 26.11
C PHE A 361 -22.28 -11.74 25.49
N GLU A 362 -22.12 -10.66 24.72
CA GLU A 362 -23.25 -10.01 24.08
C GLU A 362 -23.87 -10.91 22.99
N LYS A 363 -23.06 -11.66 22.25
CA LYS A 363 -23.53 -12.64 21.28
C LYS A 363 -24.36 -13.74 21.93
N GLU A 364 -23.92 -14.30 23.05
CA GLU A 364 -24.71 -15.28 23.80
C GLU A 364 -26.04 -14.72 24.28
N ARG A 365 -26.03 -13.48 24.80
CA ARG A 365 -27.25 -12.79 25.24
C ARG A 365 -28.23 -12.60 24.08
N LEU A 366 -27.76 -12.08 22.94
CA LEU A 366 -28.60 -11.82 21.77
C LEU A 366 -29.09 -13.10 21.10
N MET A 367 -28.28 -14.16 21.04
CA MET A 367 -28.71 -15.47 20.53
C MET A 367 -29.94 -15.98 21.28
N LYS A 368 -29.97 -15.86 22.61
CA LYS A 368 -31.14 -16.25 23.43
C LYS A 368 -32.38 -15.41 23.15
N LEU A 369 -32.21 -14.13 22.81
CA LEU A 369 -33.31 -13.20 22.57
C LEU A 369 -33.90 -13.29 21.16
N TYR A 370 -33.06 -13.50 20.14
CA TYR A 370 -33.50 -13.66 18.75
C TYR A 370 -33.95 -15.09 18.43
N PHE A 371 -33.38 -16.09 19.11
CA PHE A 371 -33.73 -17.50 18.97
C PHE A 371 -34.15 -18.07 20.32
N PRO A 372 -35.27 -17.59 20.90
CA PRO A 372 -35.79 -18.17 22.12
C PRO A 372 -36.09 -19.64 21.85
N SER A 373 -35.67 -20.53 22.74
CA SER A 373 -36.13 -21.92 22.72
C SER A 373 -37.66 -21.89 22.77
N GLU A 374 -38.33 -22.64 21.88
CA GLU A 374 -39.79 -22.78 21.96
C GLU A 374 -40.16 -23.25 23.39
N PRO A 375 -41.17 -22.65 24.03
CA PRO A 375 -41.59 -23.01 25.37
C PRO A 375 -42.09 -24.46 25.48
#